data_AF-A0A353PT48-F1
#
_entry.id   AF-A0A353PT48-F1
#
_cell.length_a   1.000
_cell.length_b   1.000
_cell.length_c   1.000
_cell.angle_alpha   90.00
_cell.angle_beta   90.00
_cell.angle_gamma   90.00
#
_symmetry.space_group_name_H-M   'P 1'
#
loop_
_entity.id
_entity.type
_entity.pdbx_description
1 polymer ?
#
loop_
_entity_poly.entity_id
_entity_poly.type
_entity_poly.pdbx_seq_one_letter_code
_entity_poly.pdbx_strand_id
1 'polypeptide(L)'
;MRVIVQPDYEACSLWAANHIARRINETAPTAKKPFVLGLPTGGTPIGTYRALIALNKAGKVSFEHVVTFNMDEYVGLPSDHPQSYHRFMWDNFFSHVNIKKENVHILNGMAQDLDAECEAYEKTIASFGGIKLFLGGVGVDGHIAFNEPGSSLTSRTRIKTLTRETIQVNSRFFGGDISQVPTTS
;
A
#
# COMPACT_ATOMS: atom_id res chain seq x y z
N MET A 1 1.86 10.25 19.90
CA MET A 1 2.25 10.51 18.49
C MET A 1 3.70 11.00 18.46
N ARG A 2 4.47 10.68 17.42
CA ARG A 2 5.82 11.23 17.19
C ARG A 2 5.83 11.89 15.81
N VAL A 3 6.44 13.07 15.72
CA VAL A 3 6.70 13.76 14.44
C VAL A 3 8.20 13.76 14.24
N ILE A 4 8.64 13.23 13.10
CA ILE A 4 10.06 13.16 12.73
C ILE A 4 10.24 14.10 11.55
N VAL A 5 10.95 15.20 11.77
CA VAL A 5 11.26 16.18 10.73
C VAL A 5 12.62 15.84 10.15
N GLN A 6 12.68 15.70 8.83
CA GLN A 6 13.90 15.47 8.07
C GLN A 6 14.08 16.63 7.06
N PRO A 7 15.32 16.91 6.63
CA PRO A 7 15.60 18.07 5.77
C PRO A 7 14.96 17.96 4.38
N ASP A 8 14.75 16.75 3.87
CA ASP A 8 14.24 16.50 2.53
C ASP A 8 13.51 15.15 2.40
N TYR A 9 12.97 14.91 1.20
CA TYR A 9 12.24 13.70 0.83
C TYR A 9 13.07 12.42 0.95
N GLU A 10 14.35 12.47 0.59
CA GLU A 10 15.23 11.30 0.61
C GLU A 10 15.56 10.91 2.05
N ALA A 11 15.82 11.89 2.92
CA ALA A 11 16.01 11.66 4.34
C ALA A 11 14.74 11.12 5.02
N CYS A 12 13.55 11.60 4.66
CA CYS A 12 12.27 11.01 5.07
C CYS A 12 12.15 9.55 4.63
N SER A 13 12.45 9.28 3.36
CA SER A 13 12.37 7.95 2.74
C SER A 13 13.31 6.94 3.40
N LEU A 14 14.57 7.35 3.63
CA LEU A 14 15.57 6.55 4.33
C LEU A 14 15.17 6.29 5.77
N TRP A 15 14.63 7.29 6.47
CA TRP A 15 14.16 7.12 7.83
C TRP A 15 13.02 6.09 7.92
N ALA A 16 12.02 6.19 7.03
CA ALA A 16 10.91 5.26 6.97
C ALA A 16 11.37 3.82 6.65
N ALA A 17 12.25 3.65 5.65
CA ALA A 17 12.80 2.36 5.28
C ALA A 17 13.59 1.72 6.43
N ASN A 18 14.46 2.49 7.09
CA ASN A 18 15.22 2.01 8.25
C ASN A 18 14.29 1.66 9.42
N HIS A 19 13.21 2.40 9.64
CA HIS A 19 12.22 2.06 10.66
C HIS A 19 11.54 0.73 10.35
N ILE A 20 11.06 0.53 9.12
CA ILE A 20 10.41 -0.70 8.69
C ILE A 20 11.36 -1.89 8.81
N ALA A 21 12.58 -1.78 8.28
CA ALA A 21 13.60 -2.82 8.37
C ALA A 21 13.92 -3.20 9.82
N ARG A 22 14.07 -2.19 10.69
CA ARG A 22 14.28 -2.42 12.12
C ARG A 22 13.10 -3.17 12.76
N ARG A 23 11.85 -2.80 12.46
CA ARG A 23 10.66 -3.49 13.00
C ARG A 23 10.55 -4.94 12.55
N ILE A 24 10.86 -5.21 11.28
CA ILE A 24 10.91 -6.58 10.75
C ILE A 24 11.98 -7.38 11.50
N ASN A 25 13.21 -6.86 11.58
CA ASN A 25 14.33 -7.56 12.22
C ASN A 25 14.12 -7.79 13.73
N GLU A 26 13.60 -6.80 14.47
CA GLU A 26 13.26 -6.92 15.90
C GLU A 26 12.21 -8.01 16.16
N THR A 27 11.32 -8.24 15.19
CA THR A 27 10.27 -9.27 15.31
C THR A 27 10.79 -10.67 14.97
N ALA A 28 11.90 -10.76 14.24
CA ALA A 28 12.49 -12.01 13.73
C ALA A 28 11.41 -12.97 13.14
N PRO A 29 10.69 -12.53 12.08
CA PRO A 29 9.54 -13.28 11.59
C PRO A 29 9.95 -14.65 11.05
N THR A 30 9.03 -15.60 11.19
CA THR A 30 9.18 -16.98 10.70
C THR A 30 7.95 -17.35 9.88
N ALA A 31 8.00 -18.46 9.14
CA ALA A 31 6.84 -18.97 8.41
C ALA A 31 5.59 -19.15 9.30
N LYS A 32 5.75 -19.51 10.58
CA LYS A 32 4.63 -19.69 11.52
C LYS A 32 4.16 -18.38 12.17
N LYS A 33 5.00 -17.35 12.15
CA LYS A 33 4.74 -16.05 12.78
C LYS A 33 5.32 -14.94 11.90
N PRO A 34 4.62 -14.61 10.80
CA PRO A 34 5.09 -13.60 9.86
C PRO A 34 4.99 -12.18 10.45
N PHE A 35 5.73 -11.25 9.85
CA PHE A 35 5.54 -9.83 10.11
C PHE A 35 4.50 -9.27 9.12
N VAL A 36 3.42 -8.69 9.64
CA VAL A 36 2.31 -8.18 8.81
C VAL A 36 2.47 -6.68 8.57
N LEU A 37 2.66 -6.28 7.31
CA LEU A 37 3.00 -4.92 6.89
C LEU A 37 1.92 -4.34 5.95
N GLY A 38 1.32 -3.22 6.33
CA GLY A 38 0.44 -2.43 5.46
C GLY A 38 1.24 -1.47 4.57
N LEU A 39 0.90 -1.36 3.29
CA LEU A 39 1.64 -0.57 2.29
C LEU A 39 0.71 0.36 1.48
N PRO A 40 1.13 1.60 1.19
CA PRO A 40 0.39 2.52 0.32
C PRO A 40 0.89 2.44 -1.13
N THR A 41 0.25 3.15 -2.06
CA THR A 41 0.80 3.45 -3.39
C THR A 41 1.10 4.94 -3.52
N GLY A 42 1.26 5.44 -4.75
CA GLY A 42 1.48 6.85 -5.04
C GLY A 42 2.96 7.28 -5.02
N GLY A 43 3.21 8.56 -5.24
CA GLY A 43 4.57 9.10 -5.35
C GLY A 43 5.36 9.08 -4.04
N THR A 44 4.69 9.36 -2.92
CA THR A 44 5.32 9.48 -1.60
C THR A 44 6.16 8.26 -1.18
N PRO A 45 5.68 7.01 -1.25
CA PRO A 45 6.45 5.85 -0.79
C PRO A 45 7.58 5.39 -1.71
N ILE A 46 7.74 5.94 -2.93
CA ILE A 46 8.72 5.44 -3.92
C ILE A 46 10.16 5.43 -3.37
N GLY A 47 10.61 6.51 -2.74
CA GLY A 47 11.93 6.58 -2.10
C GLY A 47 12.09 5.55 -0.97
N THR A 48 11.03 5.33 -0.19
CA THR A 48 11.01 4.30 0.86
C THR A 48 11.18 2.90 0.24
N TYR A 49 10.50 2.59 -0.87
CA TYR A 49 10.67 1.31 -1.56
C TYR A 49 12.07 1.12 -2.11
N ARG A 50 12.63 2.13 -2.78
CA ARG A 50 14.03 2.09 -3.28
C ARG A 50 15.02 1.79 -2.15
N ALA A 51 14.86 2.45 -1.00
CA ALA A 51 15.69 2.22 0.17
C ALA A 51 15.51 0.81 0.77
N LEU A 52 14.27 0.31 0.88
CA LEU A 52 14.00 -1.06 1.34
C LEU A 52 14.58 -2.12 0.40
N ILE A 53 14.50 -1.92 -0.91
CA ILE A 53 15.13 -2.79 -1.91
C ILE A 53 16.65 -2.82 -1.71
N ALA A 54 17.28 -1.65 -1.53
CA ALA A 54 18.71 -1.57 -1.27
C ALA A 54 19.11 -2.30 0.03
N LEU A 55 18.33 -2.13 1.11
CA LEU A 55 18.54 -2.84 2.37
C LEU A 55 18.37 -4.35 2.21
N ASN A 56 17.40 -4.82 1.42
CA ASN A 56 17.19 -6.24 1.15
C ASN A 56 18.37 -6.85 0.37
N LYS A 57 18.79 -6.18 -0.72
CA LYS A 57 19.94 -6.61 -1.53
C LYS A 57 21.25 -6.59 -0.74
N ALA A 58 21.38 -5.71 0.25
CA ALA A 58 22.52 -5.66 1.17
C ALA A 58 22.41 -6.65 2.35
N GLY A 59 21.40 -7.52 2.38
CA GLY A 59 21.19 -8.51 3.44
C GLY A 59 20.82 -7.92 4.80
N LYS A 60 20.33 -6.67 4.84
CA LYS A 60 19.97 -5.95 6.08
C LYS A 60 18.54 -6.18 6.53
N VAL A 61 17.66 -6.65 5.64
CA VAL A 61 16.27 -7.04 5.95
C VAL A 61 15.82 -8.13 4.98
N SER A 62 15.01 -9.09 5.42
CA SER A 62 14.42 -10.13 4.57
C SER A 62 12.90 -10.00 4.54
N PHE A 63 12.31 -10.18 3.35
CA PHE A 63 10.85 -10.17 3.15
C PHE A 63 10.26 -11.59 3.02
N GLU A 64 11.07 -12.63 3.20
CA GLU A 64 10.65 -14.03 3.03
C GLU A 64 9.49 -14.44 3.96
N HIS A 65 9.43 -13.85 5.15
CA HIS A 65 8.39 -14.08 6.16
C HIS A 65 7.61 -12.80 6.48
N VAL A 66 7.53 -11.89 5.51
CA VAL A 66 6.67 -10.71 5.57
C VAL A 66 5.40 -11.01 4.78
N VAL A 67 4.25 -10.65 5.35
CA VAL A 67 2.93 -10.65 4.71
C VAL A 67 2.48 -9.22 4.53
N THR A 68 2.03 -8.84 3.33
CA THR A 68 1.71 -7.46 3.00
C THR A 68 0.25 -7.26 2.65
N PHE A 69 -0.32 -6.14 3.09
CA PHE A 69 -1.66 -5.68 2.72
C PHE A 69 -1.57 -4.27 2.13
N ASN A 70 -2.04 -4.08 0.90
CA ASN A 70 -2.17 -2.76 0.29
C ASN A 70 -3.44 -2.03 0.76
N MET A 71 -3.42 -0.70 0.72
CA MET A 71 -4.54 0.14 1.17
C MET A 71 -5.79 0.01 0.31
N ASP A 72 -5.60 -0.03 -1.01
CA ASP A 72 -6.65 0.20 -2.00
C ASP A 72 -6.27 -0.40 -3.37
N GLU A 73 -7.24 -0.47 -4.28
CA GLU A 73 -7.10 -0.77 -5.71
C GLU A 73 -8.29 -0.13 -6.45
N TYR A 74 -8.10 0.27 -7.71
CA TYR A 74 -9.20 0.77 -8.52
C TYR A 74 -10.19 -0.33 -8.88
N VAL A 75 -11.49 -0.02 -8.76
CA VAL A 75 -12.56 -0.91 -9.24
C VAL A 75 -12.65 -0.83 -10.77
N GLY A 76 -12.76 -1.99 -11.42
CA GLY A 76 -12.93 -2.10 -12.86
C GLY A 76 -11.63 -1.93 -13.68
N LEU A 77 -10.49 -1.77 -13.02
CA LEU A 77 -9.19 -1.67 -13.69
C LEU A 77 -8.47 -3.03 -13.66
N PRO A 78 -8.11 -3.63 -14.82
CA PRO A 78 -7.38 -4.88 -14.85
C PRO A 78 -6.05 -4.81 -14.10
N SER A 79 -5.67 -5.88 -13.39
CA SER A 79 -4.47 -5.91 -12.55
C SER A 79 -3.16 -5.83 -13.33
N ASP A 80 -3.17 -6.08 -14.64
CA ASP A 80 -2.05 -5.93 -15.55
C ASP A 80 -1.97 -4.53 -16.20
N HIS A 81 -3.02 -3.71 -16.04
CA HIS A 81 -3.06 -2.34 -16.52
C HIS A 81 -1.88 -1.53 -15.93
N PRO A 82 -1.16 -0.70 -16.71
CA PRO A 82 0.02 0.04 -16.24
C PRO A 82 -0.22 0.93 -15.02
N GLN A 83 -1.47 1.37 -14.81
CA GLN A 83 -1.86 2.25 -13.71
C GLN A 83 -2.63 1.54 -12.58
N SER A 84 -2.76 0.20 -12.62
CA SER A 84 -3.31 -0.53 -11.47
C SER A 84 -2.34 -0.47 -10.30
N TYR A 85 -2.87 -0.50 -9.07
CA TYR A 85 -2.04 -0.51 -7.88
C TYR A 85 -1.33 -1.85 -7.70
N HIS A 86 -1.93 -2.93 -8.21
CA HIS A 86 -1.27 -4.21 -8.41
C HIS A 86 0.01 -4.03 -9.23
N ARG A 87 -0.07 -3.47 -10.44
CA ARG A 87 1.09 -3.28 -11.31
C ARG A 87 2.11 -2.33 -10.69
N PHE A 88 1.66 -1.23 -10.09
CA PHE A 88 2.51 -0.29 -9.37
C PHE A 88 3.38 -0.99 -8.32
N MET A 89 2.79 -1.84 -7.48
CA MET A 89 3.50 -2.51 -6.40
C MET A 89 4.51 -3.55 -6.91
N TRP A 90 4.17 -4.29 -7.96
CA TRP A 90 5.09 -5.23 -8.58
C TRP A 90 6.26 -4.53 -9.28
N ASP A 91 6.00 -3.42 -9.98
CA ASP A 91 7.02 -2.67 -10.70
C ASP A 91 7.97 -1.92 -9.74
N ASN A 92 7.45 -1.39 -8.62
CA ASN A 92 8.21 -0.53 -7.72
C ASN A 92 8.77 -1.24 -6.49
N PHE A 93 8.27 -2.42 -6.12
CA PHE A 93 8.70 -3.08 -4.89
C PHE A 93 8.78 -4.61 -4.96
N PHE A 94 7.67 -5.32 -5.17
CA PHE A 94 7.60 -6.76 -4.93
C PHE A 94 8.50 -7.58 -5.86
N SER A 95 8.74 -7.14 -7.10
CA SER A 95 9.66 -7.84 -8.03
C SER A 95 11.14 -7.71 -7.66
N HIS A 96 11.48 -6.84 -6.69
CA HIS A 96 12.86 -6.47 -6.39
C HIS A 96 13.35 -6.96 -5.03
N VAL A 97 12.49 -7.64 -4.27
CA VAL A 97 12.79 -8.20 -2.94
C VAL A 97 12.41 -9.67 -2.87
N ASN A 98 12.95 -10.40 -1.89
CA ASN A 98 12.67 -11.83 -1.69
C ASN A 98 11.30 -12.12 -1.02
N ILE A 99 10.26 -11.32 -1.32
CA ILE A 99 8.90 -11.59 -0.83
C ILE A 99 8.29 -12.76 -1.59
N LYS A 100 7.49 -13.58 -0.88
CA LYS A 100 6.74 -14.68 -1.50
C LYS A 100 5.43 -14.17 -2.08
N LYS A 101 5.06 -14.61 -3.29
CA LYS A 101 3.87 -14.11 -3.99
C LYS A 101 2.58 -14.37 -3.20
N GLU A 102 2.50 -15.53 -2.54
CA GLU A 102 1.38 -15.94 -1.68
C GLU A 102 1.22 -15.08 -0.41
N ASN A 103 2.24 -14.29 -0.05
CA ASN A 103 2.20 -13.38 1.08
C ASN A 103 1.76 -11.95 0.70
N VAL A 104 1.46 -11.70 -0.58
CA VAL A 104 1.06 -10.39 -1.10
C VAL A 104 -0.46 -10.34 -1.22
N HIS A 105 -1.10 -9.45 -0.46
CA HIS A 105 -2.54 -9.22 -0.51
C HIS A 105 -2.85 -7.80 -1.03
N ILE A 106 -3.49 -7.72 -2.18
CA ILE A 106 -4.00 -6.49 -2.80
C ILE A 106 -5.48 -6.74 -3.10
N LEU A 107 -6.34 -5.75 -2.86
CA LEU A 107 -7.78 -5.85 -3.14
C LEU A 107 -8.02 -6.18 -4.62
N ASN A 108 -8.96 -7.07 -4.89
CA ASN A 108 -9.38 -7.39 -6.25
C ASN A 108 -10.46 -6.43 -6.75
N GLY A 109 -10.06 -5.34 -7.39
CA GLY A 109 -10.98 -4.37 -8.02
C GLY A 109 -11.81 -4.93 -9.19
N MET A 110 -11.55 -6.15 -9.64
CA MET A 110 -12.31 -6.86 -10.69
C MET A 110 -13.25 -7.94 -10.12
N ALA A 111 -13.42 -8.02 -8.80
CA ALA A 111 -14.32 -9.01 -8.18
C ALA A 111 -15.77 -8.79 -8.62
N GLN A 112 -16.51 -9.90 -8.82
CA GLN A 112 -17.93 -9.85 -9.17
C GLN A 112 -18.78 -9.31 -8.02
N ASP A 113 -18.41 -9.65 -6.78
CA ASP A 113 -19.02 -9.16 -5.55
C ASP A 113 -17.95 -8.41 -4.75
N LEU A 114 -18.00 -7.08 -4.86
CA LEU A 114 -17.03 -6.18 -4.24
C LEU A 114 -17.20 -6.08 -2.72
N ASP A 115 -18.42 -6.23 -2.20
CA ASP A 115 -18.67 -6.23 -0.76
C ASP A 115 -18.11 -7.50 -0.12
N ALA A 116 -18.29 -8.66 -0.78
CA ALA A 116 -17.68 -9.92 -0.36
C ALA A 116 -16.14 -9.86 -0.41
N GLU A 117 -15.55 -9.22 -1.41
CA GLU A 117 -14.10 -8.99 -1.48
C GLU A 117 -13.61 -8.14 -0.29
N CYS A 118 -14.30 -7.04 0.03
CA CYS A 118 -13.97 -6.19 1.17
C CYS A 118 -14.01 -6.96 2.50
N GLU A 119 -15.05 -7.77 2.70
CA GLU A 119 -15.18 -8.63 3.88
C GLU A 119 -14.08 -9.70 3.95
N ALA A 120 -13.76 -10.33 2.81
CA ALA A 120 -12.72 -11.35 2.72
C ALA A 120 -11.34 -10.75 3.05
N TYR A 121 -11.09 -9.52 2.61
CA TYR A 121 -9.86 -8.79 2.91
C TYR A 121 -9.69 -8.57 4.42
N GLU A 122 -10.74 -8.09 5.08
CA GLU A 122 -10.76 -7.88 6.54
C GLU A 122 -10.62 -9.19 7.34
N LYS A 123 -11.29 -10.27 6.89
CA LYS A 123 -11.14 -11.61 7.47
C LYS A 123 -9.70 -12.12 7.31
N THR A 124 -9.07 -11.85 6.17
CA THR A 124 -7.68 -12.25 5.90
C THR A 124 -6.72 -11.49 6.82
N ILE A 125 -6.88 -10.18 6.98
CA ILE A 125 -6.11 -9.38 7.96
C ILE A 125 -6.27 -9.95 9.38
N ALA A 126 -7.50 -10.26 9.79
CA ALA A 126 -7.79 -10.82 11.10
C ALA A 126 -7.14 -12.20 11.31
N SER A 127 -7.08 -13.03 10.27
CA SER A 127 -6.48 -14.38 10.33
C SER A 127 -4.98 -14.34 10.65
N PHE A 128 -4.27 -13.27 10.27
CA PHE A 128 -2.87 -13.03 10.66
C PHE A 128 -2.70 -12.32 12.02
N GLY A 129 -3.79 -12.10 12.76
CA GLY A 129 -3.78 -11.38 14.04
C GLY A 129 -3.53 -9.87 13.89
N GLY A 130 -3.92 -9.30 12.74
CA GLY A 130 -3.85 -7.87 12.45
C GLY A 130 -2.48 -7.36 11.99
N ILE A 131 -2.52 -6.20 11.33
CA ILE A 131 -1.34 -5.50 10.80
C ILE A 131 -0.45 -4.99 11.94
N LYS A 132 0.87 -5.24 11.88
CA LYS A 132 1.84 -4.84 12.90
C LYS A 132 2.40 -3.44 12.67
N LEU A 133 2.53 -3.05 11.41
CA LEU A 133 2.95 -1.72 10.99
C LEU A 133 2.22 -1.38 9.69
N PHE A 134 1.63 -0.19 9.60
CA PHE A 134 1.01 0.29 8.38
C PHE A 134 1.74 1.58 7.94
N LEU A 135 2.41 1.53 6.78
CA LEU A 135 2.95 2.72 6.13
C LEU A 135 1.82 3.40 5.34
N GLY A 136 1.64 4.72 5.51
CA GLY A 136 0.63 5.49 4.79
C GLY A 136 1.20 6.81 4.25
N GLY A 137 0.56 7.31 3.20
CA GLY A 137 0.67 8.71 2.79
C GLY A 137 -0.52 9.52 3.31
N VAL A 138 -0.44 10.84 3.16
CA VAL A 138 -1.55 11.76 3.42
C VAL A 138 -1.78 12.64 2.19
N GLY A 139 -3.04 12.76 1.77
CA GLY A 139 -3.47 13.65 0.70
C GLY A 139 -3.42 15.12 1.12
N VAL A 140 -3.50 16.03 0.14
CA VAL A 140 -3.51 17.49 0.40
C VAL A 140 -4.74 17.96 1.19
N ASP A 141 -5.83 17.19 1.13
CA ASP A 141 -7.08 17.36 1.86
C ASP A 141 -7.10 16.57 3.20
N GLY A 142 -6.00 15.91 3.56
CA GLY A 142 -5.87 15.10 4.76
C GLY A 142 -6.34 13.65 4.63
N HIS A 143 -6.74 13.16 3.45
CA HIS A 143 -7.15 11.76 3.29
C HIS A 143 -5.99 10.78 3.51
N ILE A 144 -6.33 9.57 3.95
CA ILE A 144 -5.42 8.41 4.01
C ILE A 144 -6.08 7.29 3.20
N ALA A 145 -5.33 6.67 2.29
CA ALA A 145 -5.92 5.84 1.23
C ALA A 145 -6.98 6.65 0.47
N PHE A 146 -8.05 6.02 -0.01
CA PHE A 146 -9.23 6.75 -0.51
C PHE A 146 -10.26 7.14 0.56
N ASN A 147 -9.87 7.26 1.84
CA ASN A 147 -10.77 7.77 2.89
C ASN A 147 -10.85 9.30 2.84
N GLU A 148 -11.55 9.79 1.82
CA GLU A 148 -11.77 11.21 1.54
C GLU A 148 -12.60 11.92 2.63
N PRO A 149 -12.57 13.27 2.70
CA PRO A 149 -13.36 14.05 3.65
C PRO A 149 -14.83 13.63 3.71
N GLY A 150 -15.34 13.49 4.93
CA GLY A 150 -16.69 12.97 5.20
C GLY A 150 -16.77 11.45 5.39
N SER A 151 -15.67 10.72 5.16
CA SER A 151 -15.59 9.30 5.55
C SER A 151 -15.72 9.12 7.06
N SER A 152 -16.41 8.05 7.48
CA SER A 152 -16.54 7.72 8.91
C SER A 152 -15.17 7.46 9.54
N LEU A 153 -14.94 8.01 10.73
CA LEU A 153 -13.71 7.79 11.50
C LEU A 153 -13.53 6.33 11.98
N THR A 154 -14.59 5.52 11.92
CA THR A 154 -14.59 4.10 12.25
C THR A 154 -14.89 3.21 11.04
N SER A 155 -14.71 3.75 9.82
CA SER A 155 -14.97 3.00 8.59
C SER A 155 -14.09 1.76 8.44
N ARG A 156 -14.60 0.78 7.70
CA ARG A 156 -13.91 -0.47 7.33
C ARG A 156 -13.60 -0.47 5.84
N THR A 157 -12.92 -1.52 5.36
CA THR A 157 -12.74 -1.77 3.91
C THR A 157 -14.11 -1.76 3.23
N ARG A 158 -14.25 -0.96 2.17
CA ARG A 158 -15.51 -0.73 1.45
C ARG A 158 -15.21 -0.12 0.08
N ILE A 159 -16.19 -0.21 -0.80
CA ILE A 159 -16.20 0.56 -2.05
C ILE A 159 -16.31 2.05 -1.73
N LYS A 160 -15.55 2.88 -2.45
CA LYS A 160 -15.58 4.32 -2.34
C LYS A 160 -15.65 4.97 -3.71
N THR A 161 -16.69 5.77 -3.94
CA THR A 161 -16.73 6.72 -5.05
C THR A 161 -15.69 7.82 -4.83
N LEU A 162 -14.81 8.00 -5.80
CA LEU A 162 -13.75 9.00 -5.75
C LEU A 162 -14.33 10.40 -6.01
N THR A 163 -13.85 11.39 -5.27
CA THR A 163 -14.19 12.79 -5.54
C THR A 163 -13.60 13.26 -6.87
N ARG A 164 -14.19 14.32 -7.40
CA ARG A 164 -13.69 14.99 -8.61
C ARG A 164 -12.24 15.46 -8.45
N GLU A 165 -11.86 15.90 -7.25
CA GLU A 165 -10.49 16.35 -6.94
C GLU A 165 -9.50 15.19 -7.04
N THR A 166 -9.81 14.04 -6.43
CA THR A 166 -9.00 12.82 -6.55
C THR A 166 -8.85 12.38 -8.00
N ILE A 167 -9.96 12.38 -8.77
CA ILE A 167 -9.94 12.06 -10.20
C ILE A 167 -9.02 13.01 -10.98
N GLN A 168 -9.11 14.32 -10.72
CA GLN A 168 -8.27 15.32 -11.36
C GLN A 168 -6.79 15.12 -11.03
N VAL A 169 -6.44 14.89 -9.76
CA VAL A 169 -5.06 14.66 -9.34
C VAL A 169 -4.50 13.39 -9.96
N ASN A 170 -5.30 12.32 -10.03
CA ASN A 170 -4.84 11.03 -10.56
C ASN A 170 -4.80 11.00 -12.09
N SER A 171 -5.52 11.88 -12.79
CA SER A 171 -5.47 11.98 -14.26
C SER A 171 -4.06 12.16 -14.82
N ARG A 172 -3.12 12.74 -14.05
CA ARG A 172 -1.70 12.83 -14.43
C ARG A 172 -1.05 11.49 -14.75
N PHE A 173 -1.56 10.39 -14.18
CA PHE A 173 -1.11 9.03 -14.44
C PHE A 173 -1.83 8.39 -15.64
N PHE A 174 -2.96 8.95 -16.06
CA PHE A 174 -3.79 8.51 -17.18
C PHE A 174 -3.68 9.48 -18.38
N GLY A 175 -2.48 10.00 -18.63
CA GLY A 175 -2.22 10.90 -19.78
C GLY A 175 -2.89 12.28 -19.68
N GLY A 176 -3.36 12.67 -18.50
CA GLY A 176 -4.11 13.91 -18.28
C GLY A 176 -5.60 13.81 -18.61
N ASP A 177 -6.10 12.62 -18.97
CA ASP A 177 -7.51 12.42 -19.31
C ASP A 177 -8.29 11.91 -18.09
N ILE A 178 -9.16 12.77 -17.55
CA ILE A 178 -10.02 12.44 -16.41
C ILE A 178 -11.01 11.30 -16.70
N SER A 179 -11.37 11.08 -17.98
CA SER A 179 -12.35 10.05 -18.36
C SER A 179 -11.78 8.64 -18.28
N GLN A 180 -10.45 8.52 -18.25
CA GLN A 180 -9.72 7.26 -18.13
C GLN A 180 -9.47 6.87 -16.67
N VAL A 181 -9.73 7.78 -15.72
CA VAL A 181 -9.55 7.51 -14.29
C VAL A 181 -10.77 6.75 -13.77
N PRO A 182 -10.59 5.59 -13.13
CA PRO A 182 -11.70 4.89 -12.49
C PRO A 182 -12.40 5.78 -11.46
N THR A 183 -13.74 5.72 -11.42
CA THR A 183 -14.56 6.57 -10.54
C THR A 183 -14.76 5.98 -9.15
N THR A 184 -14.30 4.75 -8.94
CA THR A 184 -14.48 3.97 -7.72
C THR A 184 -13.21 3.21 -7.36
N SER A 185 -12.97 3.06 -6.06
CA SER A 185 -11.95 2.21 -5.45
C SER A 185 -12.58 1.28 -4.43
#